data_AF-A0AAN7XKU3-F1
#
_entry.id   AF-A0AAN7XKU3-F1
#
_cell.length_a   1.000
_cell.length_b   1.000
_cell.length_c   1.000
_cell.angle_alpha   90.00
_cell.angle_beta   90.00
_cell.angle_gamma   90.00
#
_symmetry.space_group_name_H-M   'P 1'
#
loop_
_entity.id
_entity.type
_entity.pdbx_description
1 polymer ?
#
loop_
_entity_poly.entity_id
_entity_poly.type
_entity_poly.pdbx_seq_one_letter_code
_entity_poly.pdbx_strand_id
1 'polypeptide(L)'
;MMKNQSLPKEDVAKRVEKHNGATPYSLLWYNCEHFVTDCRYRSAASLQTEKFCECLKSIIRDQCRVTVTGLLGIVSILCFGMAPSTTLPTILIPLTVQMAG
;
A
#
# COMPACT_ATOMS: atom_id res chain seq x y z
N MET A 1 -11.10 9.78 4.24
CA MET A 1 -10.63 11.15 4.58
C MET A 1 -11.39 11.64 5.80
N MET A 2 -10.77 11.61 6.98
CA MET A 2 -11.41 12.08 8.22
C MET A 2 -11.68 13.58 8.10
N LYS A 3 -12.95 13.97 8.18
CA LYS A 3 -13.39 15.36 8.05
C LYS A 3 -13.22 16.07 9.40
N ASN A 4 -11.99 16.18 9.86
CA ASN A 4 -11.68 16.91 11.08
C ASN A 4 -11.89 18.40 10.84
N GLN A 5 -12.55 19.08 11.78
CA GLN A 5 -12.71 20.52 11.69
C GLN A 5 -11.34 21.19 11.73
N SER A 6 -11.19 22.14 10.82
CA SER A 6 -9.96 22.89 10.65
C SER A 6 -9.82 23.90 11.80
N LEU A 7 -8.68 23.95 12.48
CA LEU A 7 -8.44 24.91 13.58
C LEU A 7 -8.43 26.39 13.11
N PRO A 8 -8.69 27.36 13.99
CA PRO A 8 -8.42 28.77 13.71
C PRO A 8 -6.95 29.00 13.36
N LYS A 9 -6.64 30.03 12.55
CA LYS A 9 -5.29 30.28 12.04
C LYS A 9 -4.29 30.56 13.17
N GLU A 10 -4.73 31.27 14.20
CA GLU A 10 -3.95 31.65 15.38
C GLU A 10 -3.52 30.41 16.17
N ASP A 11 -4.40 29.42 16.28
CA ASP A 11 -4.10 28.15 16.95
C ASP A 11 -3.13 27.28 16.14
N VAL A 12 -3.24 27.32 14.81
CA VAL A 12 -2.28 26.65 13.92
C VAL A 12 -0.90 27.28 14.06
N ALA A 13 -0.81 28.63 14.07
CA ALA A 13 0.45 29.35 14.23
C ALA A 13 1.14 29.00 15.55
N LYS A 14 0.42 29.04 16.68
CA LYS A 14 0.95 28.63 17.99
C LYS A 14 1.48 27.19 18.00
N ARG A 15 0.82 26.27 17.27
CA ARG A 15 1.25 24.87 17.16
C ARG A 15 2.53 24.71 16.35
N VAL A 16 2.66 25.47 15.27
CA VAL A 16 3.88 25.51 14.45
C VAL A 16 5.04 26.05 15.27
N GLU A 17 4.83 27.16 15.99
CA GLU A 17 5.83 27.76 16.87
C GLU A 17 6.31 26.80 17.96
N LYS A 18 5.39 25.99 18.54
CA LYS A 18 5.73 24.97 19.54
C LYS A 18 6.68 23.88 19.00
N HIS A 19 6.62 23.58 17.71
CA HIS A 19 7.44 22.55 17.07
C HIS A 19 8.69 23.14 16.38
N ASN A 20 9.02 24.40 16.68
CA ASN A 20 10.20 25.04 16.13
C ASN A 20 11.48 24.40 16.70
N GLY A 21 12.34 23.88 15.82
CA GLY A 21 13.57 23.20 16.20
C GLY A 21 13.85 21.97 15.33
N ALA A 22 14.92 21.25 15.64
CA ALA A 22 15.24 20.01 14.96
C ALA A 22 14.25 18.92 15.37
N THR A 23 13.62 18.29 14.39
CA THR A 23 12.74 17.14 14.59
C THR A 23 13.24 15.95 13.78
N PRO A 24 13.08 14.71 14.29
CA PRO A 24 13.42 13.53 13.51
C PRO A 24 12.53 13.45 12.28
N TYR A 25 13.14 13.33 11.10
CA TYR A 25 12.42 13.27 9.84
C TYR A 25 12.29 11.82 9.36
N SER A 26 11.09 11.44 8.94
CA SER A 26 10.83 10.16 8.30
C SER A 26 9.79 10.33 7.20
N LEU A 27 10.11 9.87 6.00
CA LEU A 27 9.19 9.92 4.85
C LEU A 27 7.84 9.24 5.13
N LEU A 28 7.83 8.21 6.00
CA LEU A 28 6.63 7.43 6.29
C LEU A 28 5.85 7.95 7.50
N TRP A 29 6.54 8.46 8.52
CA TRP A 29 5.94 8.72 9.84
C TRP A 29 5.97 10.18 10.29
N TYR A 30 6.98 10.95 9.88
CA TYR A 30 7.24 12.31 10.35
C TYR A 30 7.69 13.18 9.17
N ASN A 31 6.88 13.17 8.12
CA ASN A 31 7.11 13.97 6.92
C ASN A 31 6.37 15.32 7.01
N CYS A 32 6.55 16.15 5.98
CA CYS A 32 5.96 17.49 5.94
C CYS A 32 4.43 17.47 5.98
N GLU A 33 3.79 16.48 5.32
CA GLU A 33 2.33 16.36 5.30
C GLU A 33 1.77 16.00 6.68
N HIS A 34 2.42 15.06 7.40
CA HIS A 34 2.06 14.73 8.77
C HIS A 34 2.14 15.95 9.68
N PHE A 35 3.20 16.75 9.54
CA PHE A 35 3.38 17.97 10.32
C PHE A 35 2.27 19.00 10.08
N VAL A 36 2.00 19.35 8.81
CA VAL A 36 1.00 20.38 8.50
C VAL A 36 -0.41 19.93 8.83
N THR A 37 -0.73 18.64 8.66
CA THR A 37 -2.04 18.08 8.99
C THR A 37 -2.26 17.97 10.49
N ASP A 38 -1.23 17.61 11.27
CA ASP A 38 -1.30 17.68 12.73
C ASP A 38 -1.53 19.12 13.23
N CYS A 39 -0.80 20.08 12.65
CA CYS A 39 -0.97 21.49 12.98
C CYS A 39 -2.36 22.01 12.62
N ARG A 40 -2.92 21.61 11.46
CA ARG A 40 -4.20 22.11 10.93
C ARG A 40 -5.43 21.44 11.53
N TYR A 41 -5.36 20.14 11.78
CA TYR A 41 -6.51 19.26 12.07
C TYR A 41 -6.35 18.44 13.37
N ARG A 42 -5.23 18.57 14.10
CA ARG A 42 -4.88 17.72 15.26
C ARG A 42 -4.83 16.23 14.92
N SER A 43 -4.56 15.90 13.66
CA SER A 43 -4.49 14.55 13.16
C SER A 43 -3.45 14.49 12.06
N ALA A 44 -2.32 13.87 12.39
CA ALA A 44 -1.22 13.66 11.46
C ALA A 44 -1.65 12.64 10.39
N ALA A 45 -1.59 13.05 9.12
CA ALA A 45 -1.85 12.21 7.97
C ALA A 45 -0.99 12.62 6.78
N SER A 46 -0.67 11.68 5.91
CA SER A 46 0.04 11.94 4.66
C SER A 46 -0.55 11.14 3.51
N LEU A 47 -0.97 11.86 2.47
CA LEU A 47 -1.41 11.29 1.21
C LEU A 47 -0.23 10.61 0.49
N GLN A 48 0.97 11.16 0.61
CA GLN A 48 2.18 10.52 0.09
C GLN A 48 2.37 9.12 0.71
N THR A 49 2.30 9.02 2.04
CA THR A 49 2.41 7.75 2.76
C THR A 49 1.27 6.81 2.39
N GLU A 50 0.03 7.31 2.29
CA GLU A 50 -1.12 6.50 1.88
C GLU A 50 -0.92 5.90 0.48
N LYS A 51 -0.53 6.71 -0.50
CA LYS A 51 -0.24 6.25 -1.87
C LYS A 51 0.91 5.26 -1.91
N PHE A 52 1.97 5.50 -1.13
CA PHE A 52 3.11 4.58 -1.05
C PHE A 52 2.69 3.23 -0.45
N CYS A 53 1.92 3.24 0.64
CA CYS A 53 1.39 2.02 1.24
C CYS A 53 0.45 1.26 0.30
N GLU A 54 -0.42 1.96 -0.44
CA GLU A 54 -1.27 1.32 -1.45
C GLU A 54 -0.45 0.72 -2.60
N CYS A 55 0.60 1.40 -3.06
CA CYS A 55 1.53 0.86 -4.05
C CYS A 55 2.22 -0.41 -3.52
N LEU A 56 2.75 -0.38 -2.30
CA LEU A 56 3.38 -1.55 -1.68
C LEU A 56 2.41 -2.71 -1.50
N LYS A 57 1.19 -2.45 -1.02
CA LYS A 57 0.14 -3.49 -0.90
C LYS A 57 -0.17 -4.12 -2.25
N SER A 58 -0.27 -3.29 -3.30
CA SER A 58 -0.48 -3.77 -4.67
C SER A 58 0.65 -4.67 -5.15
N ILE A 59 1.91 -4.25 -4.95
CA ILE A 59 3.10 -5.04 -5.33
C ILE A 59 3.16 -6.36 -4.55
N ILE A 60 2.95 -6.33 -3.24
CA ILE A 60 2.97 -7.54 -2.40
C ILE A 60 1.86 -8.50 -2.86
N ARG A 61 0.65 -7.98 -3.12
CA ARG A 61 -0.46 -8.79 -3.61
C ARG A 61 -0.14 -9.41 -4.97
N ASP A 62 0.49 -8.67 -5.87
CA ASP A 62 0.87 -9.17 -7.19
C ASP A 62 1.93 -10.30 -7.08
N GLN A 63 3.01 -10.07 -6.33
CA GLN A 63 4.08 -11.05 -6.14
C GLN A 63 3.59 -12.33 -5.44
N CYS A 64 2.72 -12.20 -4.42
CA CYS A 64 2.10 -13.35 -3.76
C CYS A 64 1.22 -14.15 -4.73
N ARG A 65 0.43 -13.48 -5.59
CA ARG A 65 -0.39 -14.15 -6.60
C ARG A 65 0.47 -14.91 -7.60
N VAL A 66 1.51 -14.28 -8.13
CA VAL A 66 2.46 -14.92 -9.05
C VAL A 66 3.09 -16.16 -8.41
N THR A 67 3.54 -16.05 -7.16
CA THR A 67 4.16 -17.15 -6.42
C THR A 67 3.20 -18.31 -6.20
N VAL A 68 1.97 -18.03 -5.74
CA VAL A 68 0.95 -19.06 -5.50
C VAL A 68 0.56 -19.77 -6.79
N THR A 69 0.36 -19.01 -7.87
CA THR A 69 0.02 -19.58 -9.18
C THR A 69 1.15 -20.44 -9.73
N GLY A 70 2.41 -20.02 -9.58
CA GLY A 70 3.57 -20.82 -9.96
C GLY A 70 3.66 -22.14 -9.19
N LEU A 71 3.52 -22.10 -7.86
CA LEU A 71 3.53 -23.29 -7.01
C LEU A 71 2.39 -24.25 -7.35
N LEU A 72 1.17 -23.73 -7.56
CA LEU A 72 0.01 -24.53 -7.95
C LEU A 72 0.24 -25.24 -9.30
N GLY A 73 0.85 -24.55 -10.26
CA GLY A 73 1.24 -25.14 -11.54
C GLY A 73 2.25 -26.28 -11.39
N ILE A 74 3.28 -26.10 -10.56
CA ILE A 74 4.29 -27.14 -10.28
C ILE A 74 3.65 -28.36 -9.61
N VAL A 75 2.81 -28.17 -8.58
CA VAL A 75 2.11 -29.26 -7.90
C VAL A 75 1.20 -30.02 -8.86
N SER A 76 0.47 -29.32 -9.74
CA SER A 76 -0.38 -29.92 -10.76
C SER A 76 0.42 -30.83 -11.71
N ILE A 77 1.58 -30.36 -12.19
CA ILE A 77 2.47 -31.13 -13.08
C ILE A 77 3.01 -32.39 -12.37
N LEU A 78 3.40 -32.28 -11.09
CA LEU A 78 3.92 -33.41 -10.32
C LEU A 78 2.84 -34.44 -9.98
N CYS A 79 1.62 -34.01 -9.65
CA CYS A 79 0.53 -34.90 -9.25
C CYS A 79 -0.12 -35.65 -10.42
N PHE A 80 -0.31 -35.00 -11.58
CA PHE A 80 -1.06 -35.56 -12.70
C PHE A 80 -0.20 -35.87 -13.94
N GLY A 81 1.08 -35.51 -13.94
CA GLY A 81 1.97 -35.67 -15.08
C GLY A 81 1.72 -34.68 -16.23
N MET A 82 2.60 -34.70 -17.24
CA MET A 82 2.52 -33.87 -18.44
C MET A 82 1.49 -34.44 -19.43
N ALA A 83 0.19 -34.27 -19.15
CA ALA A 83 -0.89 -34.61 -20.07
C ALA A 83 -1.52 -33.32 -20.65
N PRO A 84 -1.96 -33.28 -21.92
CA PRO A 84 -2.57 -32.08 -22.52
C PRO A 84 -3.76 -31.53 -21.73
N SER A 85 -4.49 -32.41 -21.04
CA SER A 85 -5.63 -32.07 -20.18
C SER A 85 -5.24 -31.36 -18.86
N THR A 86 -3.98 -31.45 -18.42
CA THR A 86 -3.47 -30.81 -17.19
C THR A 86 -2.65 -29.55 -17.49
N THR A 87 -2.10 -29.44 -18.71
CA THR A 87 -1.35 -28.25 -19.17
C THR A 87 -2.28 -27.06 -19.46
N LEU A 88 -3.45 -27.32 -20.05
CA LEU A 88 -4.45 -26.28 -20.38
C LEU A 88 -4.94 -25.51 -19.14
N PRO A 89 -5.39 -26.15 -18.04
CA PRO A 89 -5.79 -25.45 -16.82
C PRO A 89 -4.64 -24.66 -16.21
N THR A 90 -3.43 -25.21 -16.22
CA THR A 90 -2.23 -24.58 -15.65
C THR A 90 -1.84 -23.29 -16.37
N ILE A 91 -2.21 -23.11 -17.64
CA ILE A 91 -1.98 -21.88 -18.42
C ILE A 91 -3.20 -20.93 -18.35
N LEU A 92 -4.42 -21.48 -18.45
CA LEU A 92 -5.66 -20.68 -18.44
C LEU A 92 -5.98 -20.06 -17.07
N ILE A 93 -5.67 -20.75 -15.97
CA ILE A 93 -5.91 -20.23 -14.61
C ILE A 93 -5.04 -18.98 -14.31
N PRO A 94 -3.72 -18.96 -14.55
CA PRO A 94 -2.92 -17.73 -14.45
C PRO A 94 -3.46 -16.60 -15.32
N LEU A 95 -3.79 -16.88 -16.59
CA LEU A 95 -4.26 -15.88 -17.54
C LEU A 95 -5.57 -15.23 -17.09
N THR A 96 -6.55 -16.02 -16.65
CA THR A 96 -7.84 -15.50 -16.15
C THR A 96 -7.70 -14.75 -14.84
N VAL A 97 -6.84 -15.21 -13.93
CA VAL A 97 -6.55 -14.53 -12.66
C VAL A 97 -5.86 -13.18 -12.91
N GLN A 98 -4.92 -13.11 -13.86
CA GLN A 98 -4.18 -11.89 -14.17
C GLN A 98 -5.02 -10.87 -14.96
N MET A 99 -6.00 -11.32 -15.75
CA MET A 99 -6.92 -10.48 -16.52
C MET A 99 -8.13 -9.98 -15.72
N ALA A 100 -8.44 -10.59 -14.56
CA ALA A 100 -9.54 -10.18 -13.66
C ALA A 100 -9.08 -9.29 -12.49
N GLY A 101 -7.81 -8.87 -12.50
CA GLY A 101 -7.19 -8.00 -11.49
C GLY A 101 -7.39 -6.53 -11.76
#